data_AF-A0A497QYZ6-F1
#
_entry.id   AF-A0A497QYZ6-F1
#
_cell.length_a   1.000
_cell.length_b   1.000
_cell.length_c   1.000
_cell.angle_alpha   90.00
_cell.angle_beta   90.00
_cell.angle_gamma   90.00
#
_symmetry.space_group_name_H-M   'P 1'
#
loop_
_entity.id
_entity.type
_entity.pdbx_description
1 polymer ?
#
loop_
_entity_poly.entity_id
_entity_poly.type
_entity_poly.pdbx_seq_one_letter_code
_entity_poly.pdbx_strand_id
1 'polypeptide(L)'
;TEIALKAKVAEGKESIRRDLREIFSKGTIGTKSLAKRLFLPVPTIAAIRNELEKEELITRTERGAVLTEKGLKFVTKDLQFRFIEDLRCKRCFGRTIGSPGNFDELITQMKDFGSRRPRPLTEFDQAFARPITALNRAFLMLENDDLEGRSVLLLGDDDFTSLAIGLLQLNVKVTVIDIDQRLLDLISNIASERNFQIECLKHDLREPLPASLHSKFDTILLDPPYTPNGLTLFLSRAVQALKQEPNRRIYLSFVHRPPNEMLLLQKTILEMGLVFSQLLPGFNIYEGSEMHGNTTAMIILTTTSETRPSLTTTSFRKEIYTGEVNPTIRTYRCVNGHTILVGKSTIIHTIEELKEKGCPICGSKKRFLRIKRETK
;
A
#
# COMPACT_ATOMS: atom_id res chain seq x y z
N THR A 1 -20.94 22.43 -5.57
CA THR A 1 -19.62 23.09 -5.74
C THR A 1 -19.13 23.67 -4.43
N GLU A 2 -19.99 24.36 -3.69
CA GLU A 2 -19.66 24.93 -2.36
C GLU A 2 -19.18 23.91 -1.33
N ILE A 3 -19.85 22.75 -1.20
CA ILE A 3 -19.44 21.66 -0.29
C ILE A 3 -18.01 21.16 -0.60
N ALA A 4 -17.61 21.11 -1.87
CA ALA A 4 -16.26 20.65 -2.25
C ALA A 4 -15.18 21.64 -1.81
N LEU A 5 -15.49 22.94 -1.91
CA LEU A 5 -14.61 24.01 -1.46
C LEU A 5 -14.52 24.01 0.08
N LYS A 6 -15.65 23.92 0.78
CA LYS A 6 -15.71 23.85 2.25
C LYS A 6 -14.96 22.64 2.81
N ALA A 7 -15.15 21.47 2.20
CA ALA A 7 -14.47 20.23 2.59
C ALA A 7 -13.01 20.13 2.08
N LYS A 8 -12.53 21.11 1.29
CA LYS A 8 -11.16 21.18 0.73
C LYS A 8 -10.74 19.88 0.03
N VAL A 9 -11.64 19.31 -0.77
CA VAL A 9 -11.42 18.01 -1.43
C VAL A 9 -10.66 18.21 -2.74
N ALA A 10 -9.44 17.67 -2.83
CA ALA A 10 -8.57 17.79 -4.00
C ALA A 10 -9.17 17.13 -5.26
N GLU A 11 -10.02 16.13 -5.07
CA GLU A 11 -10.74 15.40 -6.11
C GLU A 11 -11.95 16.18 -6.68
N GLY A 12 -12.25 17.36 -6.12
CA GLY A 12 -13.29 18.26 -6.60
C GLY A 12 -14.72 17.75 -6.36
N LYS A 13 -15.70 18.42 -6.99
CA LYS A 13 -17.14 18.18 -6.74
C LYS A 13 -17.64 16.76 -7.06
N GLU A 14 -16.93 16.05 -7.94
CA GLU A 14 -17.33 14.71 -8.36
C GLU A 14 -17.17 13.68 -7.24
N SER A 15 -16.19 13.87 -6.34
CA SER A 15 -16.05 13.03 -5.14
C SER A 15 -17.30 13.03 -4.27
N ILE A 16 -17.95 14.18 -4.11
CA ILE A 16 -19.19 14.33 -3.33
C ILE A 16 -20.35 13.61 -4.03
N ARG A 17 -20.46 13.77 -5.36
CA ARG A 17 -21.47 13.07 -6.15
C ARG A 17 -21.33 11.56 -5.99
N ARG A 18 -20.09 11.05 -6.00
CA ARG A 18 -19.79 9.62 -5.78
C ARG A 18 -20.07 9.17 -4.35
N ASP A 19 -19.78 9.98 -3.33
CA ASP A 19 -20.14 9.71 -1.93
C ASP A 19 -21.66 9.56 -1.76
N LEU A 20 -22.43 10.54 -2.23
CA LEU A 20 -23.89 10.50 -2.24
C LEU A 20 -24.44 9.29 -3.03
N ARG A 21 -23.79 8.89 -4.13
CA ARG A 21 -24.19 7.71 -4.91
C ARG A 21 -24.05 6.42 -4.10
N GLU A 22 -22.95 6.29 -3.36
CA GLU A 22 -22.71 5.11 -2.52
C GLU A 22 -23.70 5.06 -1.35
N ILE A 23 -23.98 6.20 -0.69
CA ILE A 23 -25.01 6.27 0.36
C ILE A 23 -26.40 5.93 -0.21
N PHE A 24 -26.75 6.49 -1.37
CA PHE A 24 -28.03 6.22 -2.04
C PHE A 24 -28.20 4.73 -2.38
N SER A 25 -27.20 4.11 -3.00
CA SER A 25 -27.29 2.71 -3.41
C SER A 25 -27.29 1.72 -2.24
N LYS A 26 -26.56 2.03 -1.17
CA LYS A 26 -26.44 1.13 -0.01
C LYS A 26 -27.50 1.35 1.05
N GLY A 27 -28.20 2.48 1.03
CA GLY A 27 -29.11 2.92 2.07
C GLY A 27 -28.38 3.37 3.34
N THR A 28 -27.45 2.55 3.85
CA THR A 28 -26.57 2.89 4.96
C THR A 28 -25.14 2.43 4.70
N ILE A 29 -24.17 3.30 4.99
CA ILE A 29 -22.74 2.96 4.83
C ILE A 29 -21.84 3.73 5.79
N GLY A 30 -20.89 3.01 6.40
CA GLY A 30 -19.89 3.60 7.30
C GLY A 30 -18.78 4.35 6.57
N THR A 31 -18.10 5.27 7.25
CA THR A 31 -17.00 6.11 6.71
C THR A 31 -15.89 5.26 6.09
N LYS A 32 -15.50 4.17 6.75
CA LYS A 32 -14.41 3.27 6.29
C LYS A 32 -14.80 2.54 5.02
N SER A 33 -16.05 2.05 4.96
CA SER A 33 -16.58 1.38 3.78
C SER A 33 -16.68 2.33 2.58
N LEU A 34 -17.09 3.58 2.81
CA LEU A 34 -17.07 4.64 1.79
C LEU A 34 -15.65 4.92 1.29
N ALA A 35 -14.71 5.16 2.20
CA ALA A 35 -13.29 5.39 1.87
C ALA A 35 -12.72 4.28 0.98
N LYS A 36 -12.97 3.03 1.35
CA LYS A 36 -12.53 1.86 0.55
C LYS A 36 -13.22 1.76 -0.81
N ARG A 37 -14.51 2.11 -0.92
CA ARG A 37 -15.24 2.04 -2.21
C ARG A 37 -14.88 3.17 -3.16
N LEU A 38 -14.55 4.34 -2.62
CA LEU A 38 -14.21 5.53 -3.39
C LEU A 38 -12.71 5.71 -3.61
N PHE A 39 -11.89 4.90 -2.93
CA PHE A 39 -10.42 5.01 -2.89
C PHE A 39 -9.94 6.36 -2.35
N LEU A 40 -10.69 6.92 -1.40
CA LEU A 40 -10.40 8.20 -0.77
C LEU A 40 -9.88 7.99 0.67
N PRO A 41 -8.98 8.86 1.17
CA PRO A 41 -8.58 8.82 2.57
C PRO A 41 -9.79 8.96 3.51
N VAL A 42 -9.75 8.25 4.65
CA VAL A 42 -10.83 8.32 5.66
C VAL A 42 -11.07 9.75 6.15
N PRO A 43 -10.03 10.58 6.42
CA PRO A 43 -10.23 11.99 6.76
C PRO A 43 -10.97 12.80 5.69
N THR A 44 -10.70 12.52 4.40
CA THR A 44 -11.38 13.19 3.29
C THR A 44 -12.87 12.85 3.26
N ILE A 45 -13.23 11.57 3.39
CA ILE A 45 -14.64 11.15 3.51
C ILE A 45 -15.30 11.77 4.75
N ALA A 46 -14.61 11.79 5.89
CA ALA A 46 -15.15 12.39 7.10
C ALA A 46 -15.43 13.89 6.92
N ALA A 47 -14.53 14.63 6.25
CA ALA A 47 -14.72 16.04 5.92
C ALA A 47 -15.91 16.26 4.98
N ILE A 48 -16.02 15.47 3.90
CA ILE A 48 -17.17 15.52 2.98
C ILE A 48 -18.47 15.32 3.74
N ARG A 49 -18.53 14.28 4.59
CA ARG A 49 -19.74 13.94 5.34
C ARG A 49 -20.12 14.99 6.38
N ASN A 50 -19.14 15.59 7.05
CA ASN A 50 -19.40 16.71 7.96
C ASN A 50 -20.12 17.86 7.23
N GLU A 51 -19.68 18.20 6.01
CA GLU A 51 -20.32 19.25 5.22
C GLU A 51 -21.68 18.82 4.67
N LEU A 52 -21.85 17.58 4.22
CA LEU A 52 -23.16 17.05 3.80
C LEU A 52 -24.19 17.04 4.93
N GLU A 53 -23.76 16.79 6.17
CA GLU A 53 -24.61 16.79 7.36
C GLU A 53 -25.03 18.21 7.77
N LYS A 54 -24.14 19.19 7.68
CA LYS A 54 -24.48 20.61 7.89
C LYS A 54 -25.52 21.12 6.89
N GLU A 55 -25.46 20.63 5.66
CA GLU A 55 -26.45 20.93 4.62
C GLU A 55 -27.71 20.05 4.74
N GLU A 56 -27.80 19.21 5.78
CA GLU A 56 -28.90 18.31 6.09
C GLU A 56 -29.22 17.29 4.98
N LEU A 57 -28.25 16.99 4.11
CA LEU A 57 -28.42 16.00 3.04
C LEU A 57 -28.27 14.57 3.57
N ILE A 58 -27.48 14.39 4.63
CA ILE A 58 -27.29 13.10 5.29
C ILE A 58 -27.46 13.25 6.79
N THR A 59 -27.75 12.15 7.47
CA THR A 59 -27.66 12.03 8.93
C THR A 59 -26.85 10.79 9.32
N ARG A 60 -26.37 10.75 10.57
CA ARG A 60 -25.59 9.64 11.11
C ARG A 60 -26.48 8.72 11.94
N THR A 61 -26.30 7.43 11.70
CA THR A 61 -26.81 6.37 12.57
C THR A 61 -25.63 5.59 13.15
N GLU A 62 -25.89 4.68 14.10
CA GLU A 62 -24.89 3.75 14.61
C GLU A 62 -24.23 2.91 13.50
N ARG A 63 -24.95 2.66 12.41
CA ARG A 63 -24.50 1.81 11.29
C ARG A 63 -23.78 2.58 10.17
N GLY A 64 -23.93 3.90 10.09
CA GLY A 64 -23.33 4.71 9.04
C GLY A 64 -24.12 5.97 8.66
N ALA A 65 -23.71 6.62 7.57
CA ALA A 65 -24.50 7.68 6.95
C ALA A 65 -25.73 7.10 6.26
N VAL A 66 -26.83 7.85 6.34
CA VAL A 66 -28.06 7.64 5.57
C VAL A 66 -28.51 8.97 4.98
N LEU A 67 -29.20 8.95 3.85
CA LEU A 67 -29.82 10.16 3.30
C LEU A 67 -31.00 10.61 4.18
N THR A 68 -31.13 11.92 4.41
CA THR A 68 -32.36 12.50 4.96
C THR A 68 -33.44 12.55 3.88
N GLU A 69 -34.68 12.96 4.22
CA GLU A 69 -35.69 13.21 3.18
C GLU A 69 -35.26 14.29 2.18
N LYS A 70 -34.60 15.36 2.66
CA LYS A 70 -34.02 16.43 1.84
C LYS A 70 -32.95 15.86 0.92
N GLY A 71 -32.04 15.06 1.47
CA GLY A 71 -31.00 14.37 0.71
C GLY A 71 -31.55 13.43 -0.34
N LEU A 72 -32.58 12.65 0.01
CA LEU A 72 -33.23 11.73 -0.92
C LEU A 72 -33.89 12.48 -2.08
N LYS A 73 -34.60 13.58 -1.80
CA LYS A 73 -35.15 14.47 -2.83
C LYS A 73 -34.04 15.03 -3.72
N PHE A 74 -32.95 15.52 -3.11
CA PHE A 74 -31.82 16.07 -3.86
C PHE A 74 -31.16 15.05 -4.80
N VAL A 75 -30.84 13.85 -4.29
CA VAL A 75 -30.16 12.85 -5.12
C VAL A 75 -31.07 12.27 -6.22
N THR A 76 -32.39 12.22 -6.01
CA THR A 76 -33.34 11.67 -7.00
C THR A 76 -33.82 12.71 -8.01
N LYS A 77 -34.05 13.97 -7.60
CA LYS A 77 -34.54 15.04 -8.49
C LYS A 77 -33.41 15.78 -9.19
N ASP A 78 -32.42 16.25 -8.42
CA ASP A 78 -31.35 17.10 -8.96
C ASP A 78 -30.21 16.27 -9.55
N LEU A 79 -29.78 15.22 -8.83
CA LEU A 79 -28.70 14.35 -9.32
C LEU A 79 -29.18 13.20 -10.22
N GLN A 80 -30.50 12.98 -10.27
CA GLN A 80 -31.20 11.98 -11.08
C GLN A 80 -30.73 10.54 -10.82
N PHE A 81 -30.40 10.21 -9.58
CA PHE A 81 -30.06 8.85 -9.18
C PHE A 81 -31.32 7.97 -9.16
N ARG A 82 -31.25 6.83 -9.87
CA ARG A 82 -32.34 5.84 -9.93
C ARG A 82 -31.88 4.41 -9.61
N PHE A 83 -30.65 4.08 -10.01
CA PHE A 83 -30.07 2.75 -9.83
C PHE A 83 -29.48 2.55 -8.42
N ILE A 84 -29.85 1.45 -7.75
CA ILE A 84 -29.47 1.14 -6.37
C ILE A 84 -28.67 -0.17 -6.23
N GLU A 85 -28.61 -1.02 -7.25
CA GLU A 85 -27.90 -2.30 -7.13
C GLU A 85 -26.38 -2.11 -7.12
N ASP A 86 -25.67 -3.02 -6.46
CA ASP A 86 -24.21 -3.08 -6.48
C ASP A 86 -23.75 -4.04 -7.57
N LEU A 87 -23.20 -3.48 -8.66
CA LEU A 87 -22.69 -4.25 -9.79
C LEU A 87 -21.33 -4.89 -9.52
N ARG A 88 -20.71 -4.63 -8.36
CA ARG A 88 -19.45 -5.25 -8.00
C ARG A 88 -19.64 -6.76 -7.85
N CYS A 89 -18.80 -7.54 -8.54
CA CYS A 89 -18.81 -9.00 -8.44
C CYS A 89 -18.76 -9.45 -6.98
N LYS A 90 -19.76 -10.24 -6.56
CA LYS A 90 -19.91 -10.71 -5.17
C LYS A 90 -18.87 -11.77 -4.78
N ARG A 91 -18.20 -12.38 -5.76
CA ARG A 91 -17.17 -13.41 -5.56
C ARG A 91 -15.78 -12.81 -5.37
N CYS A 92 -15.31 -12.01 -6.33
CA CYS A 92 -13.97 -11.42 -6.29
C CYS A 92 -13.93 -10.00 -5.68
N PHE A 93 -15.08 -9.37 -5.43
CA PHE A 93 -15.19 -7.99 -4.94
C PHE A 93 -14.47 -6.96 -5.80
N GLY A 94 -14.40 -7.21 -7.12
CA GLY A 94 -13.74 -6.34 -8.09
C GLY A 94 -12.23 -6.56 -8.25
N ARG A 95 -11.66 -7.61 -7.64
CA ARG A 95 -10.22 -7.93 -7.73
C ARG A 95 -9.78 -8.59 -9.05
N THR A 96 -10.71 -8.86 -9.96
CA THR A 96 -10.51 -9.52 -11.27
C THR A 96 -9.88 -10.93 -11.26
N ILE A 97 -9.49 -11.46 -10.09
CA ILE A 97 -8.90 -12.79 -9.93
C ILE A 97 -9.80 -13.66 -9.04
N GLY A 98 -9.96 -14.92 -9.44
CA GLY A 98 -10.66 -15.94 -8.69
C GLY A 98 -9.78 -16.65 -7.66
N SER A 99 -10.40 -17.28 -6.67
CA SER A 99 -9.71 -18.16 -5.73
C SER A 99 -9.71 -19.60 -6.26
N PRO A 100 -8.57 -20.32 -6.25
CA PRO A 100 -8.53 -21.75 -6.58
C PRO A 100 -9.25 -22.60 -5.52
N GLY A 101 -9.45 -23.89 -5.80
CA GLY A 101 -10.18 -24.80 -4.90
C GLY A 101 -9.52 -24.98 -3.53
N ASN A 102 -8.20 -24.88 -3.44
CA ASN A 102 -7.41 -25.03 -2.21
C ASN A 102 -7.11 -23.69 -1.49
N PHE A 103 -7.82 -22.62 -1.83
CA PHE A 103 -7.49 -21.28 -1.36
C PHE A 103 -7.49 -21.09 0.16
N ASP A 104 -8.41 -21.72 0.88
CA ASP A 104 -8.49 -21.60 2.34
C ASP A 104 -7.26 -22.21 3.04
N GLU A 105 -6.70 -23.29 2.47
CA GLU A 105 -5.47 -23.91 2.94
C GLU A 105 -4.28 -22.96 2.72
N LEU A 106 -4.15 -22.40 1.51
CA LEU A 106 -3.10 -21.42 1.18
C LEU A 106 -3.17 -20.20 2.09
N ILE A 107 -4.37 -19.69 2.37
CA ILE A 107 -4.59 -18.57 3.30
C ILE A 107 -4.16 -18.95 4.73
N THR A 108 -4.41 -20.18 5.15
CA THR A 108 -4.02 -20.67 6.48
C THR A 108 -2.50 -20.75 6.60
N GLN A 109 -1.82 -21.26 5.59
CA GLN A 109 -0.34 -21.29 5.55
C GLN A 109 0.25 -19.87 5.55
N MET A 110 -0.31 -18.95 4.77
CA MET A 110 0.15 -17.56 4.77
C MET A 110 -0.09 -16.83 6.09
N LYS A 111 -1.16 -17.18 6.84
CA LYS A 111 -1.38 -16.67 8.20
C LYS A 111 -0.34 -17.22 9.17
N ASP A 112 0.03 -18.50 9.05
CA ASP A 112 1.10 -19.11 9.84
C ASP A 112 2.44 -18.39 9.61
N PHE A 113 2.85 -18.21 8.35
CA PHE A 113 4.03 -17.42 8.00
C PHE A 113 3.93 -16.01 8.57
N GLY A 114 2.78 -15.34 8.37
CA GLY A 114 2.52 -14.00 8.86
C GLY A 114 2.65 -13.86 10.39
N SER A 115 2.35 -14.92 11.15
CA SER A 115 2.47 -14.91 12.62
C SER A 115 3.92 -14.94 13.12
N ARG A 116 4.85 -15.41 12.27
CA ARG A 116 6.30 -15.45 12.55
C ARG A 116 6.99 -14.11 12.21
N ARG A 117 6.29 -13.16 11.57
CA ARG A 117 6.89 -11.89 11.10
C ARG A 117 7.52 -11.11 12.26
N PRO A 118 8.73 -10.54 12.07
CA PRO A 118 9.25 -9.56 13.01
C PRO A 118 8.31 -8.35 13.06
N ARG A 119 8.40 -7.55 14.13
CA ARG A 119 7.63 -6.30 14.20
C ARG A 119 8.07 -5.34 13.08
N PRO A 120 7.12 -4.60 12.49
CA PRO A 120 7.43 -3.66 11.41
C PRO A 120 8.34 -2.53 11.92
N LEU A 121 9.34 -2.19 11.13
CA LEU A 121 10.24 -1.07 11.37
C LEU A 121 9.74 0.17 10.65
N THR A 122 9.30 1.16 11.43
CA THR A 122 8.78 2.42 10.88
C THR A 122 9.82 3.24 10.13
N GLU A 123 11.12 3.00 10.36
CA GLU A 123 12.21 3.66 9.63
C GLU A 123 12.34 3.19 8.18
N PHE A 124 11.85 1.99 7.86
CA PHE A 124 11.79 1.43 6.51
C PHE A 124 10.40 1.55 5.88
N ASP A 125 9.50 2.34 6.47
CA ASP A 125 8.09 2.47 6.04
C ASP A 125 7.32 1.12 5.97
N GLN A 126 7.78 0.08 6.67
CA GLN A 126 7.14 -1.25 6.63
C GLN A 126 5.68 -1.20 7.12
N ALA A 127 4.79 -1.81 6.34
CA ALA A 127 3.39 -1.95 6.64
C ALA A 127 2.86 -3.23 6.01
N PHE A 128 2.59 -4.23 6.84
CA PHE A 128 2.26 -5.56 6.34
C PHE A 128 0.94 -5.62 5.59
N ALA A 129 0.98 -6.17 4.40
CA ALA A 129 -0.18 -6.65 3.68
C ALA A 129 -0.80 -7.84 4.41
N ARG A 130 -2.13 -7.93 4.29
CA ARG A 130 -2.87 -9.11 4.74
C ARG A 130 -2.43 -10.33 3.91
N PRO A 131 -2.43 -11.54 4.48
CA PRO A 131 -2.10 -12.79 3.77
C PRO A 131 -2.77 -12.97 2.40
N ILE A 132 -4.03 -12.56 2.31
CA ILE A 132 -4.82 -12.56 1.07
C ILE A 132 -4.20 -11.74 -0.07
N THR A 133 -3.54 -10.63 0.25
CA THR A 133 -2.92 -9.74 -0.74
C THR A 133 -1.75 -10.44 -1.41
N ALA A 134 -0.85 -11.04 -0.64
CA ALA A 134 0.31 -11.78 -1.16
C ALA A 134 -0.12 -12.92 -2.10
N LEU A 135 -1.15 -13.70 -1.72
CA LEU A 135 -1.70 -14.75 -2.60
C LEU A 135 -2.34 -14.18 -3.87
N ASN A 136 -3.14 -13.12 -3.76
CA ASN A 136 -3.72 -12.51 -4.95
C ASN A 136 -2.64 -11.95 -5.89
N ARG A 137 -1.55 -11.39 -5.37
CA ARG A 137 -0.39 -10.96 -6.17
C ARG A 137 0.22 -12.15 -6.93
N ALA A 138 0.48 -13.25 -6.23
CA ALA A 138 1.00 -14.47 -6.84
C ALA A 138 0.04 -15.03 -7.92
N PHE A 139 -1.26 -15.10 -7.64
CA PHE A 139 -2.25 -15.53 -8.65
C PHE A 139 -2.36 -14.57 -9.82
N LEU A 140 -2.23 -13.26 -9.59
CA LEU A 140 -2.23 -12.28 -10.68
C LEU A 140 -1.05 -12.50 -11.62
N MET A 141 0.14 -12.74 -11.05
CA MET A 141 1.33 -13.03 -11.83
C MET A 141 1.21 -14.37 -12.56
N LEU A 142 0.62 -15.39 -11.92
CA LEU A 142 0.36 -16.69 -12.56
C LEU A 142 -0.60 -16.56 -13.76
N GLU A 143 -1.76 -15.95 -13.55
CA GLU A 143 -2.80 -15.75 -14.58
C GLU A 143 -2.26 -15.00 -15.81
N ASN A 144 -1.24 -14.18 -15.59
CA ASN A 144 -0.60 -13.37 -16.60
C ASN A 144 0.57 -14.08 -17.30
N ASP A 145 0.92 -15.33 -16.96
CA ASP A 145 2.12 -16.05 -17.48
C ASP A 145 3.47 -15.42 -17.06
N ASP A 146 3.51 -14.83 -15.87
CA ASP A 146 4.70 -14.13 -15.35
C ASP A 146 5.46 -14.90 -14.25
N LEU A 147 5.13 -16.18 -14.04
CA LEU A 147 5.75 -17.05 -13.04
C LEU A 147 6.40 -18.31 -13.63
N GLU A 148 5.67 -19.12 -14.37
CA GLU A 148 6.15 -20.43 -14.82
C GLU A 148 7.33 -20.29 -15.81
N GLY A 149 8.46 -20.94 -15.49
CA GLY A 149 9.70 -20.82 -16.27
C GLY A 149 10.35 -19.42 -16.26
N ARG A 150 9.82 -18.47 -15.47
CA ARG A 150 10.31 -17.10 -15.37
C ARG A 150 11.27 -16.94 -14.20
N SER A 151 12.19 -15.98 -14.33
CA SER A 151 13.00 -15.46 -13.22
C SER A 151 12.31 -14.23 -12.61
N VAL A 152 12.01 -14.30 -11.31
CA VAL A 152 11.21 -13.30 -10.61
C VAL A 152 12.06 -12.57 -9.57
N LEU A 153 11.97 -11.25 -9.51
CA LEU A 153 12.60 -10.43 -8.48
C LEU A 153 11.56 -9.67 -7.67
N LEU A 154 11.69 -9.69 -6.34
CA LEU A 154 10.95 -8.85 -5.42
C LEU A 154 11.90 -7.80 -4.84
N LEU A 155 11.54 -6.52 -5.01
CA LEU A 155 12.23 -5.39 -4.39
C LEU A 155 11.47 -4.99 -3.12
N GLY A 156 11.89 -5.56 -1.99
CA GLY A 156 11.16 -5.60 -0.72
C GLY A 156 10.19 -6.79 -0.66
N ASP A 157 10.10 -7.45 0.50
CA ASP A 157 9.12 -8.55 0.71
C ASP A 157 8.64 -8.71 2.17
N ASP A 158 8.35 -7.61 2.85
CA ASP A 158 7.68 -7.63 4.16
C ASP A 158 6.26 -8.24 4.13
N ASP A 159 5.71 -8.36 2.93
CA ASP A 159 4.41 -8.94 2.62
C ASP A 159 4.42 -10.46 2.37
N PHE A 160 5.60 -11.08 2.26
CA PHE A 160 5.77 -12.51 1.97
C PHE A 160 5.13 -12.96 0.65
N THR A 161 5.18 -12.10 -0.36
CA THR A 161 4.76 -12.45 -1.71
C THR A 161 5.68 -13.53 -2.31
N SER A 162 6.97 -13.58 -1.95
CA SER A 162 7.87 -14.67 -2.37
C SER A 162 7.40 -16.03 -1.86
N LEU A 163 6.99 -16.11 -0.59
CA LEU A 163 6.45 -17.33 0.02
C LEU A 163 5.10 -17.71 -0.60
N ALA A 164 4.26 -16.72 -0.92
CA ALA A 164 3.00 -16.96 -1.63
C ALA A 164 3.23 -17.57 -3.03
N ILE A 165 4.27 -17.13 -3.75
CA ILE A 165 4.70 -17.76 -5.02
C ILE A 165 5.20 -19.19 -4.76
N GLY A 166 6.01 -19.40 -3.70
CA GLY A 166 6.50 -20.73 -3.32
C GLY A 166 5.37 -21.73 -3.04
N LEU A 167 4.30 -21.28 -2.39
CA LEU A 167 3.11 -22.10 -2.10
C LEU A 167 2.37 -22.59 -3.35
N LEU A 168 2.57 -21.97 -4.52
CA LEU A 168 1.99 -22.44 -5.78
C LEU A 168 2.67 -23.72 -6.30
N GLN A 169 3.84 -24.09 -5.76
CA GLN A 169 4.61 -25.29 -6.14
C GLN A 169 4.96 -25.38 -7.64
N LEU A 170 5.15 -24.23 -8.28
CA LEU A 170 5.47 -24.12 -9.71
C LEU A 170 6.99 -24.12 -10.00
N ASN A 171 7.84 -24.37 -8.99
CA ASN A 171 9.31 -24.34 -9.11
C ASN A 171 9.87 -23.02 -9.69
N VAL A 172 9.25 -21.88 -9.35
CA VAL A 172 9.64 -20.55 -9.82
C VAL A 172 10.91 -20.09 -9.08
N LYS A 173 11.90 -19.61 -9.83
CA LYS A 173 13.11 -19.00 -9.25
C LYS A 173 12.81 -17.58 -8.82
N VAL A 174 12.79 -17.34 -7.52
CA VAL A 174 12.49 -16.04 -6.92
C VAL A 174 13.74 -15.50 -6.22
N THR A 175 14.11 -14.27 -6.55
CA THR A 175 15.10 -13.50 -5.78
C THR A 175 14.39 -12.42 -4.99
N VAL A 176 14.73 -12.27 -3.70
CA VAL A 176 14.21 -11.24 -2.82
C VAL A 176 15.35 -10.32 -2.42
N ILE A 177 15.16 -9.01 -2.61
CA ILE A 177 16.07 -7.98 -2.12
C ILE A 177 15.38 -7.19 -1.03
N ASP A 178 16.00 -7.09 0.15
CA ASP A 178 15.51 -6.25 1.24
C ASP A 178 16.68 -5.65 2.04
N ILE A 179 16.42 -4.55 2.74
CA ILE A 179 17.39 -3.97 3.67
C ILE A 179 17.32 -4.63 5.05
N ASP A 180 16.17 -5.21 5.41
CA ASP A 180 15.91 -5.82 6.71
C ASP A 180 16.33 -7.29 6.73
N GLN A 181 17.51 -7.55 7.30
CA GLN A 181 18.05 -8.92 7.46
C GLN A 181 17.09 -9.86 8.20
N ARG A 182 16.27 -9.35 9.13
CA ARG A 182 15.35 -10.19 9.93
C ARG A 182 14.26 -10.82 9.05
N LEU A 183 13.80 -10.09 8.04
CA LEU A 183 12.82 -10.60 7.07
C LEU A 183 13.49 -11.62 6.14
N LEU A 184 14.68 -11.29 5.62
CA LEU A 184 15.42 -12.18 4.73
C LEU A 184 15.77 -13.51 5.40
N ASP A 185 16.21 -13.51 6.66
CA ASP A 185 16.49 -14.73 7.42
C ASP A 185 15.23 -15.58 7.57
N LEU A 186 14.10 -14.96 7.91
CA LEU A 186 12.82 -15.67 8.06
C LEU A 186 12.32 -16.26 6.75
N ILE A 187 12.38 -15.50 5.64
CA ILE A 187 12.00 -15.98 4.30
C ILE A 187 12.91 -17.15 3.91
N SER A 188 14.22 -17.02 4.11
CA SER A 188 15.19 -18.08 3.76
C SER A 188 14.97 -19.36 4.57
N ASN A 189 14.68 -19.24 5.86
CA ASN A 189 14.37 -20.37 6.73
C ASN A 189 13.10 -21.10 6.26
N ILE A 190 12.01 -20.36 6.00
CA ILE A 190 10.76 -20.95 5.51
C ILE A 190 10.96 -21.59 4.12
N ALA A 191 11.71 -20.92 3.23
CA ALA A 191 12.01 -21.44 1.90
C ALA A 191 12.77 -22.77 1.98
N SER A 192 13.75 -22.88 2.87
CA SER A 192 14.48 -24.14 3.12
C SER A 192 13.56 -25.23 3.71
N GLU A 193 12.77 -24.90 4.75
CA GLU A 193 11.80 -25.81 5.39
C GLU A 193 10.78 -26.38 4.37
N ARG A 194 10.44 -25.60 3.34
CA ARG A 194 9.41 -25.94 2.34
C ARG A 194 9.96 -26.32 0.96
N ASN A 195 11.28 -26.34 0.79
CA ASN A 195 11.97 -26.54 -0.49
C ASN A 195 11.53 -25.56 -1.60
N PHE A 196 11.28 -24.29 -1.25
CA PHE A 196 11.00 -23.24 -2.22
C PHE A 196 12.29 -22.72 -2.87
N GLN A 197 12.22 -22.41 -4.16
CA GLN A 197 13.36 -21.86 -4.94
C GLN A 197 13.48 -20.34 -4.73
N ILE A 198 13.75 -19.92 -3.49
CA ILE A 198 13.84 -18.51 -3.09
C ILE A 198 15.27 -18.21 -2.62
N GLU A 199 15.89 -17.20 -3.24
CA GLU A 199 17.18 -16.64 -2.85
C GLU A 199 16.97 -15.26 -2.23
N CYS A 200 17.59 -14.99 -1.09
CA CYS A 200 17.50 -13.72 -0.37
C CYS A 200 18.82 -12.97 -0.42
N LEU A 201 18.78 -11.68 -0.78
CA LEU A 201 19.94 -10.81 -0.82
C LEU A 201 19.68 -9.53 0.00
N LYS A 202 20.55 -9.27 0.98
CA LYS A 202 20.54 -7.99 1.69
C LYS A 202 21.15 -6.89 0.83
N HIS A 203 20.39 -5.86 0.50
CA HIS A 203 20.88 -4.70 -0.24
C HIS A 203 20.04 -3.46 0.03
N ASP A 204 20.68 -2.31 0.21
CA ASP A 204 20.00 -1.02 0.26
C ASP A 204 19.85 -0.48 -1.18
N LEU A 205 18.61 -0.37 -1.66
CA LEU A 205 18.31 0.10 -3.01
C LEU A 205 18.74 1.55 -3.29
N ARG A 206 19.07 2.33 -2.24
CA ARG A 206 19.75 3.62 -2.38
C ARG A 206 21.11 3.46 -3.07
N GLU A 207 21.82 2.37 -2.80
CA GLU A 207 23.07 2.06 -3.48
C GLU A 207 22.81 1.48 -4.88
N PRO A 208 23.76 1.63 -5.82
CA PRO A 208 23.65 1.01 -7.14
C PRO A 208 23.37 -0.49 -7.04
N LEU A 209 22.49 -1.00 -7.90
CA LEU A 209 22.17 -2.42 -7.93
C LEU A 209 23.42 -3.23 -8.31
N PRO A 210 23.74 -4.34 -7.62
CA PRO A 210 24.86 -5.21 -7.99
C PRO A 210 24.78 -5.62 -9.47
N ALA A 211 25.92 -5.58 -10.17
CA ALA A 211 26.00 -5.94 -11.59
C ALA A 211 25.52 -7.37 -11.87
N SER A 212 25.64 -8.26 -10.90
CA SER A 212 25.12 -9.63 -10.94
C SER A 212 23.60 -9.72 -11.01
N LEU A 213 22.86 -8.62 -10.89
CA LEU A 213 21.40 -8.59 -10.97
C LEU A 213 20.87 -7.84 -12.20
N HIS A 214 21.76 -7.20 -12.97
CA HIS A 214 21.37 -6.39 -14.12
C HIS A 214 20.82 -7.26 -15.23
N SER A 215 19.68 -6.86 -15.81
CA SER A 215 19.07 -7.49 -16.99
C SER A 215 18.86 -9.01 -16.86
N LYS A 216 18.55 -9.51 -15.65
CA LYS A 216 18.40 -10.94 -15.40
C LYS A 216 16.96 -11.41 -15.29
N PHE A 217 16.06 -10.54 -14.85
CA PHE A 217 14.72 -10.94 -14.43
C PHE A 217 13.69 -10.75 -15.53
N ASP A 218 12.72 -11.65 -15.58
CA ASP A 218 11.58 -11.59 -16.51
C ASP A 218 10.43 -10.77 -15.92
N THR A 219 10.24 -10.88 -14.60
CA THR A 219 9.13 -10.30 -13.85
C THR A 219 9.65 -9.65 -12.57
N ILE A 220 9.16 -8.45 -12.25
CA ILE A 220 9.50 -7.77 -11.01
C ILE A 220 8.24 -7.40 -10.24
N LEU A 221 8.27 -7.52 -8.92
CA LEU A 221 7.25 -6.98 -8.03
C LEU A 221 7.90 -6.01 -7.03
N LEU A 222 7.22 -4.89 -6.77
CA LEU A 222 7.65 -3.89 -5.80
C LEU A 222 6.44 -3.23 -5.11
N ASP A 223 6.62 -2.94 -3.83
CA ASP A 223 5.73 -2.12 -3.01
C ASP A 223 6.57 -1.00 -2.37
N PRO A 224 6.97 0.01 -3.15
CA PRO A 224 7.96 0.98 -2.73
C PRO A 224 7.38 1.95 -1.68
N PRO A 225 8.23 2.70 -0.96
CA PRO A 225 7.79 3.86 -0.20
C PRO A 225 6.95 4.79 -1.08
N TYR A 226 5.82 5.28 -0.56
CA TYR A 226 4.84 6.02 -1.36
C TYR A 226 5.24 7.46 -1.69
N THR A 227 6.49 7.86 -1.46
CA THR A 227 7.00 9.17 -1.85
C THR A 227 7.39 9.18 -3.35
N PRO A 228 7.37 10.34 -4.04
CA PRO A 228 7.83 10.41 -5.43
C PRO A 228 9.27 9.91 -5.64
N ASN A 229 10.16 10.24 -4.71
CA ASN A 229 11.55 9.76 -4.73
C ASN A 229 11.65 8.25 -4.48
N GLY A 230 10.87 7.70 -3.55
CA GLY A 230 10.81 6.26 -3.27
C GLY A 230 10.35 5.46 -4.49
N LEU A 231 9.26 5.90 -5.11
CA LEU A 231 8.78 5.33 -6.37
C LEU A 231 9.86 5.38 -7.46
N THR A 232 10.44 6.56 -7.70
CA THR A 232 11.45 6.76 -8.75
C THR A 232 12.66 5.84 -8.53
N LEU A 233 13.15 5.76 -7.29
CA LEU A 233 14.29 4.92 -6.93
C LEU A 233 13.98 3.44 -7.20
N PHE A 234 12.94 2.90 -6.59
CA PHE A 234 12.62 1.48 -6.68
C PHE A 234 12.26 1.08 -8.11
N LEU A 235 11.47 1.90 -8.82
CA LEU A 235 11.11 1.61 -10.20
C LEU A 235 12.34 1.67 -11.13
N SER A 236 13.26 2.61 -10.91
CA SER A 236 14.50 2.64 -11.67
C SER A 236 15.35 1.39 -11.40
N ARG A 237 15.46 0.93 -10.16
CA ARG A 237 16.17 -0.33 -9.83
C ARG A 237 15.50 -1.54 -10.45
N ALA A 238 14.16 -1.56 -10.50
CA ALA A 238 13.41 -2.60 -11.20
C ALA A 238 13.78 -2.61 -12.69
N VAL A 239 13.75 -1.46 -13.36
CA VAL A 239 14.12 -1.36 -14.77
C VAL A 239 15.57 -1.80 -15.03
N GLN A 240 16.51 -1.54 -14.11
CA GLN A 240 17.89 -2.05 -14.22
C GLN A 240 17.98 -3.57 -14.14
N ALA A 241 17.18 -4.20 -13.27
CA ALA A 241 17.20 -5.63 -13.03
C ALA A 241 16.48 -6.44 -14.12
N LEU A 242 15.48 -5.83 -14.77
CA LEU A 242 14.65 -6.44 -15.79
C LEU A 242 15.42 -6.66 -17.09
N LYS A 243 15.20 -7.80 -17.77
CA LYS A 243 15.73 -8.05 -19.11
C LYS A 243 15.33 -6.90 -20.05
N GLN A 244 16.28 -6.43 -20.85
CA GLN A 244 16.10 -5.28 -21.74
C GLN A 244 15.39 -5.69 -23.03
N GLU A 245 14.14 -6.11 -22.89
CA GLU A 245 13.27 -6.59 -23.96
C GLU A 245 11.89 -5.97 -23.79
N PRO A 246 11.12 -5.76 -24.87
CA PRO A 246 9.72 -5.37 -24.77
C PRO A 246 8.88 -6.46 -24.07
N ASN A 247 7.72 -6.05 -23.56
CA ASN A 247 6.72 -6.95 -22.98
C ASN A 247 7.16 -7.73 -21.73
N ARG A 248 8.14 -7.21 -20.98
CA ARG A 248 8.47 -7.63 -19.61
C ARG A 248 7.64 -6.84 -18.60
N ARG A 249 7.35 -7.43 -17.44
CA ARG A 249 6.34 -6.87 -16.53
C ARG A 249 6.88 -6.48 -15.16
N ILE A 250 6.35 -5.36 -14.68
CA ILE A 250 6.59 -4.85 -13.34
C ILE A 250 5.24 -4.70 -12.64
N TYR A 251 5.09 -5.35 -11.50
CA TYR A 251 3.94 -5.28 -10.61
C TYR A 251 4.20 -4.26 -9.51
N LEU A 252 3.63 -3.07 -9.65
CA LEU A 252 3.82 -1.95 -8.74
C LEU A 252 2.60 -1.77 -7.84
N SER A 253 2.81 -1.92 -6.53
CA SER A 253 1.81 -1.53 -5.53
C SER A 253 1.94 -0.04 -5.21
N PHE A 254 0.86 0.74 -5.34
CA PHE A 254 0.93 2.18 -5.05
C PHE A 254 -0.41 2.79 -4.62
N VAL A 255 -0.36 3.72 -3.67
CA VAL A 255 -1.54 4.37 -3.09
C VAL A 255 -2.30 5.22 -4.10
N HIS A 256 -3.63 5.26 -4.00
CA HIS A 256 -4.43 6.20 -4.77
C HIS A 256 -4.21 7.62 -4.26
N ARG A 257 -4.01 8.56 -5.19
CA ARG A 257 -3.84 9.99 -4.92
C ARG A 257 -4.84 10.80 -5.74
N PRO A 258 -5.05 12.08 -5.42
CA PRO A 258 -5.88 12.96 -6.24
C PRO A 258 -5.44 12.97 -7.71
N PRO A 259 -6.35 13.20 -8.68
CA PRO A 259 -6.07 13.07 -10.11
C PRO A 259 -4.82 13.82 -10.60
N ASN A 260 -4.57 15.04 -10.10
CA ASN A 260 -3.40 15.84 -10.51
C ASN A 260 -2.08 15.23 -10.03
N GLU A 261 -2.06 14.64 -8.83
CA GLU A 261 -0.89 13.92 -8.33
C GLU A 261 -0.67 12.61 -9.08
N MET A 262 -1.76 11.90 -9.41
CA MET A 262 -1.69 10.70 -10.24
C MET A 262 -1.16 11.01 -11.64
N LEU A 263 -1.53 12.14 -12.25
CA LEU A 263 -1.00 12.56 -13.55
C LEU A 263 0.52 12.76 -13.49
N LEU A 264 1.02 13.44 -12.45
CA LEU A 264 2.46 13.66 -12.28
C LEU A 264 3.20 12.33 -12.11
N LEU A 265 2.67 11.43 -11.26
CA LEU A 265 3.21 10.09 -11.07
C LEU A 265 3.26 9.29 -12.38
N GLN A 266 2.17 9.32 -13.15
CA GLN A 266 2.08 8.59 -14.41
C GLN A 266 3.08 9.14 -15.44
N LYS A 267 3.28 10.46 -15.50
CA LYS A 267 4.33 11.06 -16.34
C LYS A 267 5.72 10.54 -15.98
N THR A 268 6.07 10.48 -14.68
CA THR A 268 7.37 9.93 -14.24
C THR A 268 7.56 8.48 -14.65
N ILE A 269 6.49 7.67 -14.66
CA ILE A 269 6.57 6.27 -15.13
C ILE A 269 6.74 6.22 -16.66
N LEU A 270 5.99 7.02 -17.41
CA LEU A 270 6.09 7.11 -18.86
C LEU A 270 7.47 7.60 -19.32
N GLU A 271 8.08 8.52 -18.58
CA GLU A 271 9.45 9.02 -18.84
C GLU A 271 10.52 7.90 -18.78
N MET A 272 10.27 6.81 -18.05
CA MET A 272 11.13 5.61 -18.06
C MET A 272 10.83 4.67 -19.24
N GLY A 273 9.95 5.05 -20.16
CA GLY A 273 9.54 4.24 -21.31
C GLY A 273 8.68 3.03 -20.94
N LEU A 274 7.98 3.08 -19.80
CA LEU A 274 7.06 2.03 -19.34
C LEU A 274 5.61 2.38 -19.69
N VAL A 275 4.82 1.39 -20.09
CA VAL A 275 3.38 1.57 -20.35
C VAL A 275 2.53 0.95 -19.24
N PHE A 276 1.35 1.52 -19.01
CA PHE A 276 0.37 0.98 -18.06
C PHE A 276 -0.50 -0.06 -18.76
N SER A 277 -0.24 -1.34 -18.52
CA SER A 277 -1.02 -2.43 -19.09
C SER A 277 -2.31 -2.68 -18.31
N GLN A 278 -2.26 -2.57 -16.98
CA GLN A 278 -3.44 -2.65 -16.12
C GLN A 278 -3.28 -1.76 -14.88
N LEU A 279 -4.41 -1.27 -14.37
CA LEU A 279 -4.49 -0.60 -13.07
C LEU A 279 -5.70 -1.20 -12.34
N LEU A 280 -5.44 -1.90 -11.24
CA LEU A 280 -6.42 -2.59 -10.41
C LEU A 280 -6.58 -1.85 -9.08
N PRO A 281 -7.59 -0.96 -8.92
CA PRO A 281 -7.76 -0.17 -7.71
C PRO A 281 -8.12 -1.03 -6.49
N GLY A 282 -7.53 -0.70 -5.34
CA GLY A 282 -7.83 -1.37 -4.06
C GLY A 282 -7.51 -2.86 -4.03
N PHE A 283 -6.58 -3.29 -4.88
CA PHE A 283 -6.12 -4.67 -4.99
C PHE A 283 -5.40 -5.12 -3.73
N ASN A 284 -4.44 -4.33 -3.26
CA ASN A 284 -3.66 -4.63 -2.07
C ASN A 284 -4.41 -4.16 -0.83
N ILE A 285 -4.40 -4.96 0.22
CA ILE A 285 -5.03 -4.65 1.51
C ILE A 285 -4.01 -4.85 2.63
N TYR A 286 -3.83 -3.84 3.47
CA TYR A 286 -2.82 -3.81 4.54
C TYR A 286 -3.41 -3.89 5.94
N GLU A 287 -2.60 -4.37 6.87
CA GLU A 287 -2.82 -4.35 8.31
C GLU A 287 -2.54 -2.92 8.86
N GLY A 288 -3.15 -2.54 9.99
CA GLY A 288 -2.81 -1.28 10.66
C GLY A 288 -3.70 -0.06 10.34
N SER A 289 -3.17 1.17 10.60
CA SER A 289 -4.00 2.36 10.84
C SER A 289 -4.65 2.96 9.59
N GLU A 290 -5.97 2.93 9.65
CA GLU A 290 -7.06 3.21 8.72
C GLU A 290 -7.07 4.58 8.01
N MET A 291 -6.02 5.41 8.09
CA MET A 291 -6.05 6.78 7.56
C MET A 291 -6.19 6.84 6.03
N HIS A 292 -5.65 5.86 5.30
CA HIS A 292 -5.69 5.80 3.82
C HIS A 292 -6.63 4.71 3.29
N GLY A 293 -7.58 4.24 4.10
CA GLY A 293 -8.46 3.11 3.73
C GLY A 293 -7.75 1.75 3.67
N ASN A 294 -6.45 1.70 3.98
CA ASN A 294 -5.58 0.52 3.99
C ASN A 294 -5.55 -0.27 2.69
N THR A 295 -5.76 0.40 1.55
CA THR A 295 -5.69 -0.26 0.25
C THR A 295 -4.90 0.54 -0.76
N THR A 296 -4.11 -0.15 -1.58
CA THR A 296 -3.41 0.43 -2.72
C THR A 296 -3.84 -0.25 -4.02
N ALA A 297 -3.56 0.39 -5.14
CA ALA A 297 -3.74 -0.23 -6.45
C ALA A 297 -2.60 -1.21 -6.72
N MET A 298 -2.88 -2.24 -7.53
CA MET A 298 -1.86 -2.98 -8.24
C MET A 298 -1.79 -2.44 -9.67
N ILE A 299 -0.63 -1.95 -10.05
CA ILE A 299 -0.37 -1.37 -11.37
C ILE A 299 0.56 -2.34 -12.10
N ILE A 300 0.12 -2.84 -13.24
CA ILE A 300 0.96 -3.67 -14.12
C ILE A 300 1.56 -2.75 -15.17
N LEU A 301 2.88 -2.58 -15.09
CA LEU A 301 3.66 -1.85 -16.06
C LEU A 301 4.33 -2.82 -17.02
N THR A 302 4.51 -2.39 -18.26
CA THR A 302 5.12 -3.22 -19.30
C THR A 302 6.23 -2.46 -20.01
N THR A 303 7.32 -3.15 -20.29
CA THR A 303 8.46 -2.58 -21.00
C THR A 303 8.18 -2.41 -22.49
N THR A 304 8.85 -1.42 -23.06
CA THR A 304 8.91 -1.11 -24.49
C THR A 304 10.37 -1.16 -24.95
N SER A 305 10.62 -0.98 -26.25
CA SER A 305 11.96 -0.79 -26.79
C SER A 305 12.69 0.44 -26.21
N GLU A 306 11.93 1.41 -25.66
CA GLU A 306 12.44 2.65 -25.09
C GLU A 306 12.63 2.59 -23.57
N THR A 307 12.30 1.47 -22.91
CA THR A 307 12.40 1.39 -21.46
C THR A 307 13.83 1.55 -20.96
N ARG A 308 14.10 2.55 -20.12
CA ARG A 308 15.43 2.81 -19.56
C ARG A 308 15.33 3.23 -18.09
N PRO A 309 16.30 2.87 -17.24
CA PRO A 309 16.31 3.31 -15.85
C PRO A 309 16.64 4.81 -15.78
N SER A 310 16.00 5.53 -14.87
CA SER A 310 16.28 6.95 -14.66
C SER A 310 17.52 7.21 -13.79
N LEU A 311 17.99 6.18 -13.07
CA LEU A 311 19.16 6.18 -12.19
C LEU A 311 20.08 5.02 -12.57
N THR A 312 21.35 5.28 -12.86
CA THR A 312 22.29 4.23 -13.32
C THR A 312 23.36 3.91 -12.28
N THR A 313 24.27 4.84 -11.97
CA THR A 313 25.51 4.52 -11.24
C THR A 313 25.70 5.28 -9.93
N THR A 314 24.87 6.31 -9.67
CA THR A 314 25.01 7.11 -8.46
C THR A 314 24.18 6.56 -7.33
N SER A 315 24.75 6.66 -6.12
CA SER A 315 24.00 6.42 -4.91
C SER A 315 22.90 7.49 -4.74
N PHE A 316 21.73 7.05 -4.30
CA PHE A 316 20.56 7.90 -4.15
C PHE A 316 20.51 8.43 -2.71
N ARG A 317 20.53 9.77 -2.58
CA ARG A 317 20.66 10.45 -1.27
C ARG A 317 19.46 11.32 -0.89
N LYS A 318 18.44 11.40 -1.76
CA LYS A 318 17.20 12.10 -1.42
C LYS A 318 16.37 11.26 -0.45
N GLU A 319 15.51 11.94 0.28
CA GLU A 319 14.51 11.35 1.18
C GLU A 319 13.54 10.46 0.41
N ILE A 320 13.40 9.20 0.84
CA ILE A 320 12.51 8.22 0.20
C ILE A 320 11.39 7.75 1.12
N TYR A 321 11.60 7.74 2.44
CA TYR A 321 10.59 7.27 3.38
C TYR A 321 9.68 8.42 3.84
N THR A 322 8.45 8.08 4.18
CA THR A 322 7.42 8.99 4.66
C THR A 322 7.88 9.72 5.92
N GLY A 323 8.57 9.01 6.82
CA GLY A 323 9.14 9.59 8.02
C GLY A 323 10.29 10.58 7.79
N GLU A 324 10.92 10.58 6.61
CA GLU A 324 11.93 11.59 6.22
C GLU A 324 11.27 12.79 5.54
N VAL A 325 10.33 12.55 4.61
CA VAL A 325 9.64 13.63 3.88
C VAL A 325 8.66 14.41 4.77
N ASN A 326 7.97 13.73 5.69
CA ASN A 326 6.98 14.33 6.59
C ASN A 326 7.29 13.95 8.04
N PRO A 327 8.32 14.55 8.67
CA PRO A 327 8.74 14.18 10.01
C PRO A 327 7.63 14.47 11.03
N THR A 328 7.20 13.44 11.77
CA THR A 328 6.22 13.59 12.84
C THR A 328 6.89 13.55 14.21
N ILE A 329 6.45 14.41 15.12
CA ILE A 329 6.81 14.33 16.53
C ILE A 329 5.61 13.77 17.29
N ARG A 330 5.86 12.74 18.09
CA ARG A 330 4.86 12.08 18.93
C ARG A 330 5.20 12.31 20.39
N THR A 331 4.19 12.60 21.18
CA THR A 331 4.33 12.81 22.62
C THR A 331 3.83 11.56 23.35
N TYR A 332 4.69 10.95 24.16
CA TYR A 332 4.39 9.78 24.98
C TYR A 332 4.46 10.13 26.48
N ARG A 333 3.64 9.48 27.30
CA ARG A 333 3.73 9.49 28.76
C ARG A 333 4.25 8.15 29.25
N CYS A 334 5.27 8.13 30.10
CA CYS A 334 5.65 6.91 30.81
C CYS A 334 4.71 6.66 32.00
N VAL A 335 4.79 5.46 32.59
CA VAL A 335 3.98 5.10 33.77
C VAL A 335 4.21 6.00 34.99
N ASN A 336 5.37 6.65 35.09
CA ASN A 336 5.71 7.59 36.17
C ASN A 336 5.33 9.04 35.83
N GLY A 337 4.55 9.28 34.77
CA GLY A 337 4.02 10.60 34.43
C GLY A 337 4.91 11.47 33.55
N HIS A 338 6.18 11.10 33.31
CA HIS A 338 7.08 11.88 32.45
C HIS A 338 6.62 11.90 30.99
N THR A 339 6.77 13.05 30.36
CA THR A 339 6.44 13.25 28.95
C THR A 339 7.71 13.15 28.11
N ILE A 340 7.66 12.36 27.05
CA ILE A 340 8.77 12.08 26.15
C ILE A 340 8.34 12.44 24.73
N LEU A 341 9.14 13.25 24.05
CA LEU A 341 8.99 13.50 22.63
C LEU A 341 9.77 12.44 21.85
N VAL A 342 9.12 11.87 20.84
CA VAL A 342 9.66 10.82 19.98
C VAL A 342 9.51 11.25 18.52
N GLY A 343 10.62 11.30 17.79
CA GLY A 343 10.68 11.66 16.38
C GLY A 343 12.13 11.89 15.92
N LYS A 344 12.35 11.94 14.60
CA LYS A 344 13.71 12.08 14.02
C LYS A 344 14.51 13.26 14.58
N SER A 345 13.84 14.37 14.94
CA SER A 345 14.51 15.57 15.50
C SER A 345 14.58 15.60 17.04
N THR A 346 14.39 14.48 17.73
CA THR A 346 14.41 14.39 19.21
C THR A 346 15.43 13.36 19.69
N ILE A 347 15.73 13.37 21.00
CA ILE A 347 16.72 12.45 21.63
C ILE A 347 16.36 10.98 21.40
N ILE A 348 15.07 10.66 21.37
CA ILE A 348 14.55 9.34 21.04
C ILE A 348 13.87 9.42 19.69
N HIS A 349 14.33 8.63 18.72
CA HIS A 349 13.88 8.72 17.34
C HIS A 349 12.62 7.90 17.07
N THR A 350 12.50 6.73 17.69
CA THR A 350 11.39 5.79 17.49
C THR A 350 10.77 5.32 18.82
N ILE A 351 9.54 4.80 18.77
CA ILE A 351 8.89 4.24 19.96
C ILE A 351 9.50 2.89 20.35
N GLU A 352 10.10 2.18 19.39
CA GLU A 352 10.89 0.97 19.59
C GLU A 352 12.13 1.29 20.40
N GLU A 353 12.88 2.33 20.02
CA GLU A 353 14.03 2.82 20.77
C GLU A 353 13.64 3.25 22.19
N LEU A 354 12.51 3.94 22.36
CA LEU A 354 11.99 4.31 23.68
C LEU A 354 11.71 3.09 24.56
N LYS A 355 11.14 2.02 23.99
CA LYS A 355 10.84 0.77 24.71
C LYS A 355 12.11 0.01 25.07
N GLU A 356 13.11 0.05 24.22
CA GLU A 356 14.39 -0.62 24.43
C GLU A 356 15.25 0.11 25.46
N LYS A 357 15.45 1.42 25.31
CA LYS A 357 16.28 2.26 26.20
C LYS A 357 15.56 2.59 27.52
N GLY A 358 14.24 2.68 27.51
CA GLY A 358 13.43 3.13 28.63
C GLY A 358 13.27 4.64 28.69
N CYS A 359 12.43 5.12 29.62
CA CYS A 359 12.20 6.54 29.81
C CYS A 359 13.52 7.26 30.14
N PRO A 360 13.92 8.30 29.39
CA PRO A 360 15.21 8.99 29.61
C PRO A 360 15.28 9.72 30.96
N ILE A 361 14.15 9.89 31.66
CA ILE A 361 14.09 10.58 32.95
C ILE A 361 14.09 9.59 34.11
N CYS A 362 13.30 8.51 34.05
CA CYS A 362 13.16 7.56 35.18
C CYS A 362 13.63 6.13 34.89
N GLY A 363 14.21 5.86 33.72
CA GLY A 363 14.70 4.54 33.31
C GLY A 363 13.60 3.49 33.07
N SER A 364 12.34 3.79 33.35
CA SER A 364 11.25 2.81 33.23
C SER A 364 11.05 2.35 31.79
N LYS A 365 11.16 1.05 31.54
CA LYS A 365 10.81 0.38 30.27
C LYS A 365 9.36 -0.11 30.22
N LYS A 366 8.56 0.24 31.24
CA LYS A 366 7.13 -0.11 31.32
C LYS A 366 6.32 0.66 30.25
N ARG A 367 5.01 0.41 30.18
CA ARG A 367 4.08 0.95 29.16
C ARG A 367 4.26 2.46 28.91
N PHE A 368 4.33 2.83 27.62
CA PHE A 368 4.30 4.22 27.16
C PHE A 368 2.95 4.52 26.49
N LEU A 369 2.25 5.55 26.96
CA LEU A 369 0.95 5.98 26.43
C LEU A 369 1.12 7.17 25.48
N ARG A 370 0.63 7.09 24.25
CA ARG A 370 0.69 8.22 23.31
C ARG A 370 -0.36 9.28 23.69
N ILE A 371 0.07 10.52 23.90
CA ILE A 371 -0.77 11.65 24.32
C ILE A 371 -1.11 12.57 23.14
N LYS A 372 -0.15 12.84 22.26
CA LYS A 372 -0.32 13.79 21.15
C LYS A 372 0.51 13.38 19.92
N ARG A 373 0.06 13.80 18.74
CA ARG A 373 0.80 13.71 17.47
C ARG A 373 0.79 15.10 16.83
N GLU A 374 1.97 15.60 16.51
CA GLU A 374 2.16 16.85 15.77
C GLU A 374 2.94 16.54 14.48
N THR A 375 2.48 17.11 13.37
CA THR A 375 3.17 17.08 12.09
C THR A 375 3.94 18.39 11.98
N LYS A 376 5.25 18.34 11.70
CA LYS A 376 6.05 19.55 11.50
C LYS A 376 5.76 20.19 10.15
#